data_AF-A0A2J8AZB3-F1
#
_entry.id   AF-A0A2J8AZB3-F1
#
_cell.length_a   1.000
_cell.length_b   1.000
_cell.length_c   1.000
_cell.angle_alpha   90.00
_cell.angle_beta   90.00
_cell.angle_gamma   90.00
#
_symmetry.space_group_name_H-M   'P 1'
#
loop_
_entity.id
_entity.type
_entity.pdbx_description
1 polymer ?
#
loop_
_entity_poly.entity_id
_entity_poly.type
_entity_poly.pdbx_seq_one_letter_code
_entity_poly.pdbx_strand_id
1 'polypeptide(L)'
;MPSYKDTATGKWFCKFMYTDAAGIRKQKKKRGFNLKREADEWERNFLATNRVPTCDMPFCDFVDVYIKDVTPTVREHTIQQRRYQLKRFVTY
;
A
#
# COMPACT_ATOMS: atom_id res chain seq x y z
N MET A 1 10.20 15.00 -4.70
CA MET A 1 10.10 13.55 -4.98
C MET A 1 10.93 13.24 -6.22
N PRO A 2 11.81 12.24 -6.18
CA PRO A 2 12.72 11.93 -7.29
C PRO A 2 12.01 11.13 -8.39
N SER A 3 11.16 11.82 -9.16
CA SER A 3 10.60 11.34 -10.42
C SER A 3 11.64 11.54 -11.53
N TYR A 4 11.98 10.49 -12.26
CA TYR A 4 13.00 10.56 -13.31
C TYR A 4 12.36 10.31 -14.67
N LYS A 5 12.79 11.08 -15.67
CA LYS A 5 12.38 10.88 -17.07
C LYS A 5 13.39 9.97 -17.75
N ASP A 6 12.92 8.91 -18.38
CA ASP A 6 13.75 8.03 -19.19
C ASP A 6 14.01 8.71 -20.55
N THR A 7 15.27 9.05 -20.84
CA THR A 7 15.65 9.81 -22.05
C THR A 7 15.51 8.99 -23.33
N ALA A 8 15.52 7.65 -23.23
CA ALA A 8 15.40 6.75 -24.37
C ALA A 8 13.94 6.50 -24.82
N THR A 9 12.97 6.57 -23.90
CA THR A 9 11.56 6.21 -24.19
C THR A 9 10.59 7.36 -23.93
N GLY A 10 11.05 8.48 -23.37
CA GLY A 10 10.21 9.62 -22.99
C GLY A 10 9.27 9.36 -21.79
N LYS A 11 9.29 8.15 -21.22
CA LYS A 11 8.42 7.70 -20.13
C LYS A 11 9.01 8.07 -18.76
N TRP A 12 8.13 8.25 -17.79
CA TRP A 12 8.49 8.54 -16.41
C TRP A 12 8.66 7.26 -15.59
N PHE A 13 9.60 7.28 -14.65
CA PHE A 13 9.81 6.23 -13.68
C PHE A 13 10.05 6.79 -12.27
N CYS A 14 9.58 6.04 -11.27
CA CYS A 14 9.86 6.32 -9.87
C CYS A 14 10.81 5.27 -9.32
N LYS A 15 11.86 5.73 -8.63
CA LYS A 15 12.78 4.90 -7.86
C LYS A 15 12.84 5.49 -6.46
N PHE A 16 12.34 4.75 -5.47
CA PHE A 16 12.40 5.16 -4.08
C PHE A 16 12.82 3.99 -3.19
N MET A 17 13.40 4.36 -2.06
CA MET A 17 13.74 3.45 -0.98
C MET A 17 12.60 3.51 0.04
N TYR A 18 12.15 2.37 0.54
CA TYR A 18 11.18 2.31 1.62
C TYR A 18 11.65 1.30 2.67
N THR A 19 11.29 1.56 3.92
CA THR A 19 11.59 0.67 5.04
C THR A 19 10.38 -0.22 5.26
N ASP A 20 10.56 -1.54 5.15
CA ASP A 20 9.52 -2.50 5.49
C ASP A 20 9.21 -2.47 7.00
N ALA A 21 8.07 -3.01 7.40
CA ALA A 21 7.71 -3.19 8.82
C ALA A 21 8.76 -3.95 9.65
N ALA A 22 9.60 -4.77 9.00
CA ALA A 22 10.74 -5.47 9.61
C ALA A 22 12.01 -4.59 9.74
N GLY A 23 11.96 -3.30 9.42
CA GLY A 23 13.10 -2.38 9.47
C GLY A 23 14.09 -2.49 8.30
N ILE A 24 13.84 -3.38 7.33
CA ILE A 24 14.73 -3.61 6.19
C ILE A 24 14.45 -2.57 5.10
N ARG A 25 15.50 -1.87 4.64
CA ARG A 25 15.40 -0.92 3.52
C ARG A 25 15.36 -1.69 2.21
N LYS A 26 14.28 -1.55 1.44
CA LYS A 26 14.13 -2.12 0.10
C LYS A 26 13.99 -1.02 -0.94
N GLN A 27 14.56 -1.29 -2.12
CA GLN A 27 14.43 -0.39 -3.26
C GLN A 27 13.28 -0.87 -4.16
N LYS A 28 12.29 0.00 -4.41
CA LYS A 28 11.25 -0.25 -5.41
C LYS A 28 11.49 0.65 -6.62
N LYS A 29 11.45 0.04 -7.81
CA LYS A 29 11.47 0.75 -9.09
C LYS A 29 10.23 0.34 -9.87
N LYS A 30 9.42 1.32 -10.29
CA LYS A 30 8.34 1.12 -11.25
C LYS A 30 8.54 2.05 -12.42
N ARG A 31 8.42 1.50 -13.62
CA ARG A 31 8.68 2.18 -14.91
C ARG A 31 7.39 2.18 -15.74
N GLY A 32 7.31 3.10 -16.70
CA GLY A 32 6.27 3.07 -17.74
C GLY A 32 5.13 4.05 -17.54
N PHE A 33 5.28 5.06 -16.69
CA PHE A 33 4.28 6.12 -16.56
C PHE A 33 4.36 7.10 -17.73
N ASN A 34 3.22 7.55 -18.23
CA ASN A 34 3.17 8.52 -19.32
C ASN A 34 3.35 9.95 -18.77
N LEU A 35 2.83 10.21 -17.57
CA LEU A 35 2.94 11.50 -16.91
C LEU A 35 3.74 11.40 -15.60
N LYS A 36 4.43 12.49 -15.26
CA LYS A 36 5.11 12.65 -13.98
C LYS A 36 4.14 12.51 -12.79
N ARG A 37 2.93 13.07 -12.93
CA ARG A 37 1.89 13.07 -11.89
C ARG A 37 1.45 11.66 -11.51
N GLU A 38 1.26 10.77 -12.48
CA GLU A 38 0.89 9.37 -12.22
C GLU A 38 1.98 8.64 -11.43
N ALA A 39 3.24 8.94 -11.76
CA ALA A 39 4.39 8.36 -11.09
C ALA A 39 4.46 8.84 -9.61
N ASP A 40 4.20 10.13 -9.37
CA ASP A 40 4.16 10.74 -8.04
C ASP A 40 2.96 10.25 -7.21
N GLU A 41 1.77 10.10 -7.81
CA GLU A 41 0.57 9.57 -7.15
C GLU A 41 0.75 8.09 -6.79
N TRP A 42 1.39 7.31 -7.67
CA TRP A 42 1.68 5.91 -7.37
C TRP A 42 2.68 5.76 -6.21
N GLU A 43 3.73 6.58 -6.15
CA GLU A 43 4.66 6.61 -5.02
C GLU A 43 3.93 6.99 -3.71
N ARG A 44 3.08 8.02 -3.74
CA ARG A 44 2.26 8.42 -2.59
C ARG A 44 1.36 7.30 -2.10
N ASN A 45 0.63 6.64 -3.00
CA ASN A 45 -0.27 5.54 -2.65
C ASN A 45 0.51 4.33 -2.11
N PHE A 46 1.68 4.03 -2.67
CA PHE A 46 2.53 2.94 -2.20
C PHE A 46 3.09 3.21 -0.81
N LEU A 47 3.58 4.43 -0.55
CA LEU A 47 4.05 4.83 0.78
C LEU A 47 2.91 4.89 1.79
N ALA A 48 1.71 5.31 1.39
CA ALA A 48 0.54 5.32 2.27
C ALA A 48 0.13 3.90 2.68
N THR A 49 0.18 2.94 1.75
CA THR A 49 -0.17 1.54 2.03
C THR A 49 0.92 0.81 2.83
N ASN A 50 2.19 1.11 2.56
CA ASN A 50 3.34 0.46 3.22
C ASN A 50 3.88 1.23 4.42
N ARG A 51 3.22 2.31 4.83
CA ARG A 51 3.54 2.93 6.12
C ARG A 51 3.37 1.84 7.17
N VAL A 52 4.41 1.65 7.97
CA VAL A 52 4.30 0.91 9.23
C VAL A 52 3.05 1.46 9.90
N PRO A 53 2.06 0.62 10.27
CA PRO A 53 0.94 1.08 11.07
C PRO A 53 1.56 1.53 12.39
N THR A 54 1.87 2.82 12.49
CA THR A 54 2.11 3.44 13.77
C THR A 54 0.87 3.11 14.59
N CYS A 55 1.06 2.73 15.85
CA CYS A 55 -0.01 2.28 16.73
C CYS A 55 -1.15 3.31 16.93
N ASP A 56 -1.00 4.50 16.35
CA ASP A 56 -1.94 5.61 16.32
C ASP A 56 -2.97 5.55 15.16
N MET A 57 -2.98 4.52 14.31
CA MET A 57 -3.98 4.44 13.25
C MET A 57 -5.38 4.10 13.82
N PRO A 58 -6.45 4.70 13.29
CA PRO A 58 -7.80 4.36 13.73
C PRO A 58 -8.12 2.90 13.38
N PHE A 59 -8.84 2.22 14.28
CA PHE A 59 -9.18 0.80 14.13
C PHE A 59 -9.89 0.48 12.81
N CYS A 60 -10.71 1.40 12.30
CA CYS A 60 -11.40 1.26 11.01
C CYS A 60 -10.42 1.05 9.84
N ASP A 61 -9.36 1.85 9.77
CA ASP A 61 -8.34 1.75 8.73
C ASP A 61 -7.52 0.46 8.90
N PHE A 62 -7.30 0.02 10.14
CA PHE A 62 -6.56 -1.20 10.45
C PHE A 62 -7.31 -2.45 9.95
N VAL A 63 -8.64 -2.47 10.11
CA VAL A 63 -9.48 -3.60 9.67
C VAL A 63 -9.31 -3.86 8.16
N ASP A 64 -9.21 -2.82 7.34
CA ASP A 64 -9.03 -2.97 5.90
C ASP A 64 -7.66 -3.56 5.53
N VAL A 65 -6.60 -3.14 6.24
CA VAL A 65 -5.26 -3.70 6.06
C VAL A 65 -5.23 -5.17 6.50
N TYR A 66 -5.78 -5.47 7.68
CA TYR A 66 -5.88 -6.83 8.22
C TYR A 66 -6.62 -7.78 7.27
N ILE A 67 -7.78 -7.36 6.75
CA ILE A 67 -8.57 -8.20 5.83
C ILE A 67 -7.76 -8.51 4.57
N LYS A 68 -7.05 -7.54 4.00
CA LYS A 68 -6.21 -7.74 2.81
C LYS A 68 -5.11 -8.77 3.07
N ASP A 69 -4.44 -8.68 4.21
CA ASP A 69 -3.35 -9.59 4.57
C ASP A 69 -3.83 -11.02 4.85
N VAL A 70 -5.01 -11.17 5.44
CA VAL A 70 -5.56 -12.48 5.82
C VAL A 70 -6.27 -13.19 4.67
N THR A 71 -6.85 -12.44 3.71
CA THR A 71 -7.57 -12.97 2.56
C THR A 71 -6.83 -14.08 1.79
N PRO A 72 -5.53 -13.97 1.46
CA PRO A 72 -4.84 -15.02 0.70
C PRO A 72 -4.63 -16.34 1.47
N THR A 73 -4.72 -16.32 2.80
CA THR A 73 -4.39 -17.49 3.65
C THR A 73 -5.63 -18.27 4.10
N VAL A 74 -6.82 -17.70 3.98
CA VAL A 74 -8.04 -18.19 4.62
C VAL A 74 -9.15 -18.40 3.59
N ARG A 75 -10.00 -19.40 3.83
CA ARG A 75 -11.16 -19.68 2.98
C ARG A 75 -12.16 -18.53 3.02
N GLU A 76 -12.85 -18.33 1.90
CA GLU A 76 -13.80 -17.22 1.71
C GLU A 76 -14.88 -17.17 2.79
N HIS A 77 -15.48 -18.31 3.14
CA HIS A 77 -16.51 -18.38 4.19
C HIS A 77 -16.02 -17.87 5.55
N THR A 78 -14.78 -18.20 5.93
CA THR A 78 -14.19 -17.74 7.19
C THR A 78 -13.87 -16.24 7.14
N ILE A 79 -13.50 -15.70 5.98
CA ILE A 79 -13.32 -14.25 5.78
C ILE A 79 -14.66 -13.52 5.92
N GLN A 80 -15.73 -14.07 5.34
CA GLN A 80 -17.08 -13.51 5.47
C GLN A 80 -17.51 -13.45 6.94
N GLN A 81 -17.35 -14.55 7.69
CA GLN A 81 -17.66 -14.57 9.12
C GLN A 81 -16.88 -13.52 9.92
N ARG A 82 -15.57 -13.39 9.65
CA ARG A 82 -14.73 -12.34 10.27
C ARG A 82 -15.18 -10.94 9.91
N ARG A 83 -15.56 -10.69 8.66
CA ARG A 83 -16.12 -9.39 8.22
C ARG A 83 -17.40 -9.04 8.99
N TYR A 84 -18.30 -10.00 9.20
CA TYR A 84 -19.51 -9.78 9.99
C TYR A 84 -19.19 -9.41 11.45
N GLN A 85 -18.22 -10.10 12.06
CA GLN A 85 -17.78 -9.81 13.43
C GLN A 85 -17.14 -8.41 13.52
N LEU A 86 -16.25 -8.08 12.58
CA LEU A 86 -15.55 -6.79 12.55
C LEU A 86 -16.49 -5.62 12.28
N LYS A 87 -17.53 -5.81 11.47
CA LYS A 87 -18.55 -4.78 11.17
C LYS A 87 -19.21 -4.24 12.44
N ARG A 88 -19.39 -5.06 13.47
CA ARG A 88 -19.95 -4.64 14.77
C ARG A 88 -19.11 -3.57 15.47
N PHE A 89 -17.79 -3.62 15.28
CA PHE A 89 -16.84 -2.71 15.94
C PHE A 89 -16.54 -1.46 15.12
N VAL A 90 -16.82 -1.47 13.82
CA VAL A 90 -16.55 -0.35 12.89
C VAL A 90 -17.74 0.62 12.79
N THR A 91 -18.95 0.19 13.14
CA THR A 91 -20.10 1.10 13.32
C THR A 91 -19.98 1.89 14.62
N TYR A 92 -19.25 3.03 14.62
CA TYR A 92 -19.52 4.25 15.40
C TYR A 92 -18.76 5.43 14.79
#